data_AF-A0A2T4Z7R7-F1
#
_entry.id   AF-A0A2T4Z7R7-F1
#
_cell.length_a   1.000
_cell.length_b   1.000
_cell.length_c   1.000
_cell.angle_alpha   90.00
_cell.angle_beta   90.00
_cell.angle_gamma   90.00
#
_symmetry.space_group_name_H-M   'P 1'
#
loop_
_entity.id
_entity.type
_entity.pdbx_description
1 polymer ?
#
loop_
_entity_poly.entity_id
_entity_poly.type
_entity_poly.pdbx_seq_one_letter_code
_entity_poly.pdbx_strand_id
1 'polypeptide(L)' 'MDPNKGIEVEIEDGKLEIEIGGFEIEIGEDGIEIEIDDD' A
#
# COMPACT_ATOMS: atom_id res chain seq x y z
N MET A 1 10.10 14.12 -3.22
CA MET A 1 9.23 13.05 -3.75
C MET A 1 9.43 12.95 -5.25
N ASP A 2 10.11 11.90 -5.70
CA ASP A 2 10.20 11.58 -7.13
C ASP A 2 8.84 11.06 -7.61
N PRO A 3 8.17 11.71 -8.59
CA PRO A 3 6.88 11.26 -9.11
C PRO A 3 6.97 9.95 -9.91
N ASN A 4 8.18 9.41 -10.06
CA ASN A 4 8.48 8.13 -10.68
C ASN A 4 8.79 7.03 -9.65
N LYS A 5 8.69 7.29 -8.33
CA LYS A 5 8.55 6.19 -7.37
C LYS A 5 7.26 5.48 -7.76
N GLY A 6 7.42 4.30 -8.36
CA GLY A 6 6.32 3.53 -8.91
C GLY A 6 5.29 3.19 -7.84
N ILE A 7 4.07 2.92 -8.27
CA ILE A 7 3.08 2.25 -7.44
C ILE A 7 3.44 0.77 -7.47
N GLU A 8 3.70 0.18 -6.32
CA GLU A 8 3.82 -1.28 -6.18
C GLU A 8 2.46 -1.85 -5.77
N VAL A 9 2.03 -2.90 -6.45
CA VAL A 9 0.75 -3.57 -6.19
C VAL A 9 0.99 -5.07 -6.16
N GLU A 10 0.68 -5.69 -5.03
CA GLU A 10 0.84 -7.13 -4.83
C GLU A 10 -0.46 -7.77 -4.32
N ILE A 11 -0.69 -9.02 -4.70
CA ILE A 11 -1.81 -9.83 -4.20
C ILE A 11 -1.23 -11.15 -3.71
N GLU A 12 -1.20 -11.34 -2.40
CA GLU A 12 -0.73 -12.56 -1.75
C GLU A 12 -1.77 -13.04 -0.73
N ASP A 13 -2.04 -14.34 -0.71
CA ASP A 13 -2.99 -15.00 0.21
C ASP A 13 -4.36 -14.31 0.35
N GLY A 14 -4.86 -13.72 -0.73
CA GLY A 14 -6.17 -13.05 -0.77
C GLY A 14 -6.18 -11.64 -0.18
N LYS A 15 -5.01 -11.11 0.18
CA LYS A 15 -4.79 -9.73 0.57
C LYS A 15 -4.29 -8.91 -0.63
N LEU A 16 -4.69 -7.65 -0.70
CA LEU A 16 -4.19 -6.68 -1.67
C LEU A 16 -3.36 -5.64 -0.93
N GLU A 17 -2.11 -5.47 -1.35
CA GLU A 17 -1.16 -4.50 -0.82
C GLU A 17 -0.83 -3.46 -1.89
N ILE A 18 -0.84 -2.18 -1.51
CA ILE A 18 -0.53 -1.04 -2.39
C ILE A 18 0.46 -0.12 -1.68
N GLU A 19 1.66 0.05 -2.23
CA GLU A 19 2.66 0.99 -1.73
C GLU A 19 2.85 2.15 -2.71
N ILE A 20 2.73 3.38 -2.20
CA ILE A 20 2.92 4.63 -2.94
C ILE A 20 3.72 5.61 -2.08
N GLY A 21 5.05 5.51 -2.12
CA GLY A 21 5.94 6.57 -1.64
C GLY A 21 5.57 7.19 -0.28
N GLY A 22 5.51 6.37 0.78
CA GLY A 22 5.11 6.80 2.12
C GLY A 22 3.63 6.63 2.41
N PHE A 23 2.88 5.98 1.52
CA PHE A 23 1.49 5.63 1.72
C PHE A 23 1.30 4.14 1.43
N GLU A 24 0.75 3.41 2.39
CA GLU A 24 0.52 1.96 2.31
C GLU A 24 -0.97 1.67 2.53
N ILE A 25 -1.54 0.80 1.70
CA ILE A 25 -2.89 0.25 1.90
C ILE A 25 -2.80 -1.26 1.92
N GLU A 26 -3.37 -1.88 2.95
CA GLU A 26 -3.66 -3.32 3.01
C GLU A 26 -5.19 -3.55 2.99
N ILE A 27 -5.66 -4.46 2.14
CA ILE A 27 -7.06 -4.87 2.08
C ILE A 27 -7.14 -6.38 2.25
N GLY A 28 -7.83 -6.84 3.30
CA GLY A 28 -7.99 -8.25 3.64
C GLY A 28 -9.38 -8.62 4.16
N GLU A 29 -9.55 -9.86 4.61
CA GLU A 29 -10.82 -10.36 5.16
C GLU A 29 -11.30 -9.57 6.38
N ASP A 30 -10.37 -9.08 7.21
CA ASP A 30 -10.65 -8.34 8.43
C ASP A 30 -10.95 -6.84 8.19
N GLY A 31 -10.73 -6.33 6.98
CA GLY A 31 -11.03 -4.94 6.63
C GLY A 31 -9.96 -4.26 5.77
N ILE A 32 -9.89 -2.94 5.90
CA ILE A 32 -8.95 -2.07 5.19
C ILE A 32 -8.08 -1.36 6.22
N GLU A 33 -6.77 -1.48 6.09
CA GLU A 33 -5.76 -0.77 6.89
C GLU A 33 -5.02 0.23 5.99
N ILE A 34 -4.77 1.43 6.51
CA ILE A 34 -4.13 2.52 5.78
C ILE A 34 -3.07 3.14 6.68
N GLU A 35 -1.83 3.13 6.21
CA GLU A 35 -0.71 3.76 6.90
C GLU A 35 -0.13 4.89 6.05
N ILE A 36 0.25 5.97 6.72
CA ILE A 36 0.83 7.16 6.12
C ILE A 36 2.10 7.47 6.89
N ASP A 37 3.24 7.33 6.21
CA ASP A 37 4.55 7.69 6.74
C ASP A 37 4.82 9.17 6.41
N ASP A 38 4.82 10.00 7.45
CA ASP A 38 5.01 11.45 7.37
C ASP A 38 6.50 11.76 7.69
N ASP A 39 7.39 11.51 6.71
CA ASP A 39 8.84 11.87 6.77
C ASP A 39 9.09 13.33 6.35
#